data_AF-A0A914DCU5-F1
#
_entry.id   AF-A0A914DCU5-F1
#
_cell.length_a   1.000
_cell.length_b   1.000
_cell.length_c   1.000
_cell.angle_alpha   90.00
_cell.angle_beta   90.00
_cell.angle_gamma   90.00
#
_symmetry.space_group_name_H-M   'P 1'
#
loop_
_entity.id
_entity.type
_entity.pdbx_description
1 polymer ?
#
loop_
_entity_poly.entity_id
_entity_poly.type
_entity_poly.pdbx_seq_one_letter_code
_entity_poly.pdbx_strand_id
1 'polypeptide(L)'
;MELRGVERGQSYEYCQILSELGRCLNETASKCHANVRFHALRVYKEKHWKNHRCDSYTFGAEESTTSCPLWQPIHDHSRLRYCALFGHPHLRKFDGEFQACERQGTYPMLNNRYFTIQVTYLAFNDQETSSAITS
;
A
#
# COMPACT_ATOMS: atom_id res chain seq x y z
N MET A 1 -20.52 -0.53 -2.78
CA MET A 1 -19.05 -0.71 -2.75
C MET A 1 -18.80 -1.97 -1.95
N GLU A 2 -18.75 -3.12 -2.61
CA GLU A 2 -18.31 -4.38 -2.00
C GLU A 2 -16.78 -4.36 -1.92
N LEU A 3 -16.25 -4.40 -0.70
CA LEU A 3 -14.85 -4.73 -0.46
C LEU A 3 -14.74 -6.24 -0.70
N ARG A 4 -14.26 -6.65 -1.88
CA ARG A 4 -14.11 -8.07 -2.20
C ARG A 4 -13.16 -8.71 -1.18
N GLY A 5 -13.67 -9.66 -0.39
CA GLY A 5 -12.88 -10.51 0.50
C GLY A 5 -12.75 -10.07 1.95
N VAL A 6 -13.35 -8.93 2.37
CA VAL A 6 -13.35 -8.53 3.79
C VAL A 6 -14.79 -8.32 4.26
N GLU A 7 -15.22 -9.14 5.21
CA GLU A 7 -16.55 -9.03 5.81
C GLU A 7 -16.64 -7.78 6.71
N ARG A 8 -17.83 -7.18 6.77
CA ARG A 8 -18.08 -6.05 7.69
C ARG A 8 -18.16 -6.59 9.11
N GLY A 9 -17.19 -6.26 9.95
CA GLY A 9 -17.15 -6.76 11.32
C GLY A 9 -16.10 -6.10 12.19
N GLN A 10 -16.06 -6.51 13.45
CA GLN A 10 -14.95 -6.18 14.36
C GLN A 10 -13.78 -7.10 14.05
N SER A 11 -13.06 -6.80 12.97
CA SER A 11 -11.88 -7.53 12.50
C SER A 11 -10.77 -6.54 12.22
N TYR A 12 -9.52 -6.98 12.36
CA TYR A 12 -8.34 -6.17 12.07
C TYR A 12 -8.34 -5.66 10.62
N GLU A 13 -8.66 -6.53 9.68
CA GLU A 13 -8.67 -6.28 8.23
C GLU A 13 -9.71 -5.21 7.85
N TYR A 14 -10.92 -5.29 8.43
CA TYR A 14 -11.95 -4.29 8.22
C TYR A 14 -11.56 -2.91 8.78
N CYS A 15 -11.01 -2.88 10.00
CA CYS A 15 -10.57 -1.64 10.62
C CYS A 15 -9.32 -1.04 9.93
N GLN A 16 -8.45 -1.87 9.35
CA GLN A 16 -7.33 -1.43 8.50
C GLN A 16 -7.85 -0.69 7.27
N ILE A 17 -8.85 -1.25 6.57
CA ILE A 17 -9.48 -0.58 5.43
C ILE A 17 -10.11 0.76 5.85
N LEU A 18 -10.77 0.82 7.02
CA LEU A 18 -11.34 2.07 7.53
C LEU A 18 -10.25 3.10 7.88
N SER A 19 -9.08 2.65 8.35
CA SER A 19 -7.92 3.49 8.61
C SER A 19 -7.38 4.10 7.31
N GLU A 20 -7.15 3.25 6.30
CA GLU A 20 -6.70 3.69 4.96
C GLU A 20 -7.70 4.63 4.28
N LEU A 21 -8.99 4.31 4.36
CA LEU A 21 -10.06 5.19 3.88
C LEU A 21 -10.04 6.53 4.60
N GLY A 22 -9.83 6.54 5.92
CA GLY A 22 -9.70 7.77 6.71
C GLY A 22 -8.52 8.63 6.26
N ARG A 23 -7.35 8.02 6.02
CA ARG A 23 -6.17 8.72 5.50
C ARG A 23 -6.46 9.38 4.14
N CYS A 24 -7.02 8.60 3.21
CA CYS A 24 -7.37 9.08 1.87
C CYS A 24 -8.38 10.24 1.91
N LEU A 25 -9.41 10.15 2.76
CA LEU A 25 -10.40 11.22 2.92
C LEU A 25 -9.76 12.50 3.47
N ASN A 26 -8.82 12.40 4.40
CA ASN A 26 -8.11 13.57 4.92
C ASN A 26 -7.23 14.24 3.85
N GLU A 27 -6.45 13.47 3.09
CA GLU A 27 -5.58 13.99 2.03
C GLU A 27 -6.38 14.69 0.90
N THR A 28 -7.59 14.22 0.63
CA THR A 28 -8.45 14.74 -0.45
C THR A 28 -9.46 15.80 0.00
N ALA A 29 -9.55 16.08 1.30
CA ALA A 29 -10.56 16.96 1.89
C ALA A 29 -10.60 18.36 1.25
N SER A 30 -9.43 18.95 0.95
CA SER A 30 -9.31 20.29 0.37
C SER A 30 -9.88 20.41 -1.05
N LYS A 31 -9.98 19.30 -1.79
CA LYS A 31 -10.51 19.28 -3.16
C LYS A 31 -11.97 18.83 -3.21
N CYS A 32 -12.52 18.30 -2.12
CA CYS A 32 -13.84 17.66 -2.08
C CYS A 32 -14.88 18.39 -1.21
N HIS A 33 -14.67 19.67 -0.91
CA HIS A 33 -15.52 20.45 0.00
C HIS A 33 -17.05 20.35 -0.26
N ALA A 34 -17.47 20.42 -1.53
CA ALA A 34 -18.89 20.40 -1.93
C ALA A 34 -19.39 19.02 -2.42
N ASN A 35 -18.61 17.95 -2.21
CA ASN A 35 -18.98 16.63 -2.70
C ASN A 35 -19.80 15.85 -1.66
N VAL A 36 -21.09 15.62 -1.92
CA VAL A 36 -21.99 14.89 -1.00
C VAL A 36 -21.53 13.45 -0.75
N ARG A 37 -20.94 12.77 -1.75
CA ARG A 37 -20.43 11.39 -1.59
C ARG A 37 -19.22 11.36 -0.68
N PHE A 38 -18.34 12.36 -0.77
CA PHE A 38 -17.20 12.51 0.13
C PHE A 38 -17.67 12.63 1.59
N HIS A 39 -18.62 13.52 1.86
CA HIS A 39 -19.16 13.69 3.22
C HIS A 39 -19.92 12.45 3.70
N ALA A 40 -20.66 11.77 2.83
CA ALA A 40 -21.31 10.50 3.16
C ALA A 40 -20.29 9.41 3.53
N LEU A 41 -19.18 9.30 2.79
CA LEU A 41 -18.09 8.36 3.10
C LEU A 41 -17.38 8.71 4.40
N ARG A 42 -17.20 10.00 4.70
CA ARG A 42 -16.62 10.46 5.96
C ARG A 42 -17.46 10.06 7.16
N VAL A 43 -18.77 10.32 7.10
CA VAL A 43 -19.74 9.88 8.13
C VAL A 43 -19.78 8.36 8.23
N TYR A 44 -19.78 7.66 7.10
CA TYR A 44 -19.74 6.19 7.06
C TYR A 44 -18.50 5.66 7.79
N LYS A 45 -17.31 6.19 7.48
CA LYS A 45 -16.04 5.80 8.12
C LYS A 45 -16.08 6.02 9.62
N GLU A 46 -16.51 7.19 10.08
CA GLU A 46 -16.61 7.52 11.51
C GLU A 46 -17.60 6.60 12.25
N LYS A 47 -18.77 6.33 11.65
CA LYS A 47 -19.77 5.43 12.23
C LYS A 47 -19.25 4.00 12.35
N HIS A 48 -18.66 3.47 11.29
CA HIS A 48 -18.12 2.11 11.32
C HIS A 48 -16.92 1.97 12.26
N TRP A 49 -16.06 2.98 12.33
CA TRP A 49 -14.93 3.00 13.27
C TRP A 49 -15.39 2.77 14.72
N LYS A 50 -16.41 3.51 15.15
CA LYS A 50 -16.99 3.38 16.49
C LYS A 50 -17.77 2.07 16.67
N ASN A 51 -18.63 1.73 15.73
CA ASN A 51 -19.49 0.54 15.81
C ASN A 51 -18.70 -0.76 15.91
N HIS A 52 -17.51 -0.81 15.30
CA HIS A 52 -16.65 -1.98 15.29
C HIS A 52 -15.45 -1.85 16.22
N ARG A 53 -15.46 -0.87 17.15
CA ARG A 53 -14.42 -0.67 18.17
C ARG A 53 -13.00 -0.66 17.58
N CYS A 54 -12.82 0.02 16.46
CA CYS A 54 -11.52 0.03 15.76
C CYS A 54 -10.40 0.70 16.55
N ASP A 55 -10.73 1.47 17.60
CA ASP A 55 -9.78 2.10 18.52
C ASP A 55 -8.91 1.09 19.30
N SER A 56 -9.36 -0.17 19.43
CA SER A 56 -8.58 -1.23 20.09
C SER A 56 -7.43 -1.75 19.23
N TYR A 57 -7.38 -1.38 17.95
CA TYR A 57 -6.36 -1.83 17.02
C TYR A 57 -5.34 -0.71 16.78
N THR A 58 -4.07 -1.03 16.96
CA THR A 58 -2.98 -0.14 16.59
C THR A 58 -2.68 -0.31 15.11
N PHE A 59 -3.03 0.70 14.32
CA PHE A 59 -2.58 0.82 12.94
C PHE A 59 -1.24 1.55 12.98
N GLY A 60 -0.20 0.80 13.34
CA GLY A 60 1.15 1.30 13.28
C GLY A 60 1.43 1.75 11.85
N ALA A 61 1.83 3.02 11.71
CA ALA A 61 2.96 3.30 10.84
C ALA A 61 4.01 2.27 11.23
N GLU A 62 4.20 1.25 10.39
CA GLU A 62 5.37 0.41 10.52
C GLU A 62 6.54 1.38 10.58
N GLU A 63 7.16 1.37 11.74
CA GLU A 63 8.47 1.89 12.03
C GLU A 63 9.31 1.77 10.77
N SER A 64 10.02 2.85 10.46
CA SER A 64 11.03 2.98 9.42
C SER A 64 12.18 1.98 9.61
N THR A 65 11.87 0.70 9.59
CA THR A 65 12.62 -0.27 8.83
C THR A 65 12.43 0.10 7.37
N THR A 66 13.43 -0.12 6.54
CA THR A 66 13.41 0.08 5.10
C THR A 66 12.41 -0.91 4.45
N SER A 67 11.14 -0.79 4.81
CA SER A 67 10.01 -1.59 4.34
C SER A 67 9.67 -1.06 2.97
N CYS A 68 10.03 -1.82 1.95
CA CYS A 68 9.74 -1.45 0.57
C CYS A 68 8.22 -1.31 0.43
N PRO A 69 7.68 -0.09 0.20
CA PRO A 69 6.26 0.15 0.32
C PRO A 69 5.49 -0.65 -0.72
N LEU A 70 4.35 -1.20 -0.31
CA LEU A 70 3.34 -1.69 -1.25
C LEU A 70 2.89 -0.52 -2.13
N TRP A 71 3.04 -0.69 -3.43
CA TRP A 71 2.96 0.41 -4.39
C TRP A 71 1.54 0.83 -4.63
N GLN A 72 1.28 2.14 -4.48
CA GLN A 72 -0.03 2.70 -4.78
C GLN A 72 -0.14 2.98 -6.28
N PRO A 73 -1.22 2.54 -6.95
CA PRO A 73 -1.42 2.81 -8.37
C PRO A 73 -1.56 4.31 -8.60
N ILE A 74 -0.73 4.87 -9.47
CA ILE A 74 -0.84 6.27 -9.86
C ILE A 74 -1.99 6.39 -10.85
N HIS A 75 -3.05 7.09 -10.45
CA HIS A 75 -4.25 7.33 -11.27
C HIS A 75 -4.02 8.48 -12.27
N ASP A 76 -3.12 8.28 -13.23
CA ASP A 76 -3.05 9.12 -14.42
C ASP A 76 -2.97 8.22 -15.66
N HIS A 77 -3.98 8.37 -16.50
CA HIS A 77 -4.35 7.45 -17.57
C HIS A 77 -3.71 7.78 -18.93
N SER A 78 -2.76 8.72 -18.99
CA SER A 78 -2.36 9.32 -20.26
C SER A 78 -0.93 9.03 -20.76
N ARG A 79 -0.11 8.27 -20.03
CA ARG A 79 1.28 7.97 -20.43
C ARG A 79 1.68 6.53 -20.14
N LEU A 80 2.40 5.90 -21.07
CA LEU A 80 3.11 4.64 -20.83
C LEU A 80 4.15 4.88 -19.72
N ARG A 81 4.14 4.02 -18.69
CA ARG A 81 5.03 4.14 -17.53
C ARG A 81 5.88 2.89 -17.42
N TYR A 82 7.12 3.08 -16.98
CA TYR A 82 8.09 2.02 -16.85
C TYR A 82 8.47 1.88 -15.39
N CYS A 83 8.46 0.65 -14.89
CA CYS A 83 9.06 0.27 -13.62
C CYS A 83 10.14 -0.76 -13.93
N ALA A 84 11.30 -0.67 -13.27
CA ALA A 84 12.41 -1.57 -13.50
C ALA A 84 13.09 -1.91 -12.18
N LEU A 85 13.45 -3.17 -12.00
CA LEU A 85 14.21 -3.66 -10.86
C LEU A 85 15.52 -4.26 -11.39
N PHE A 86 16.66 -3.83 -10.83
CA PHE A 86 17.98 -4.19 -11.32
C PHE A 86 19.01 -4.23 -10.18
N GLY A 87 19.99 -5.14 -10.26
CA GLY A 87 21.11 -5.25 -9.29
C GLY A 87 20.70 -5.52 -7.84
N HIS A 88 21.56 -5.10 -6.88
CA HIS A 88 21.20 -4.90 -5.47
C HIS A 88 20.08 -3.88 -5.39
N PRO A 89 18.93 -4.21 -4.78
CA PRO A 89 17.58 -4.03 -5.32
C PRO A 89 17.29 -2.56 -5.60
N HIS A 90 17.87 -2.09 -6.72
CA HIS A 90 17.70 -0.75 -7.23
C HIS A 90 16.47 -0.79 -8.10
N LEU A 91 15.56 0.08 -7.74
CA LEU A 91 14.22 0.05 -8.20
C LEU A 91 13.90 1.42 -8.77
N ARG A 92 13.59 1.45 -10.06
CA ARG A 92 13.05 2.62 -10.71
C ARG A 92 11.54 2.54 -10.68
N LYS A 93 10.91 3.47 -9.97
CA LYS A 93 9.47 3.60 -9.80
C LYS A 93 8.78 4.14 -11.05
N PHE A 94 7.45 4.02 -11.11
CA PHE A 94 6.63 4.57 -12.21
C PHE A 94 6.62 6.10 -12.28
N ASP A 95 6.93 6.79 -11.19
CA ASP A 95 7.14 8.24 -11.13
C ASP A 95 8.56 8.65 -11.57
N GLY A 96 9.45 7.68 -11.82
CA GLY A 96 10.82 7.87 -12.25
C GLY A 96 11.85 7.95 -11.12
N GLU A 97 11.42 7.95 -9.86
CA GLU A 97 12.34 7.97 -8.71
C GLU A 97 13.02 6.61 -8.51
N PHE A 98 14.20 6.64 -7.91
CA PHE A 98 15.01 5.46 -7.62
C PHE A 98 15.03 5.18 -6.12
N GLN A 99 14.90 3.91 -5.75
CA GLN A 99 15.00 3.46 -4.37
C GLN A 99 15.85 2.19 -4.30
N ALA A 100 16.58 2.02 -3.20
CA ALA A 100 17.22 0.75 -2.82
C ALA A 100 16.38 0.09 -1.72
N CYS A 101 15.88 -1.11 -1.96
CA CYS A 101 14.98 -1.81 -1.04
C CYS A 101 15.54 -3.17 -0.63
N GLU A 102 16.22 -3.26 0.50
CA GLU A 102 16.72 -4.53 1.00
C GLU A 102 15.66 -5.22 1.88
N ARG A 103 14.88 -6.12 1.27
CA ARG A 103 13.93 -6.99 1.99
C ARG A 103 14.15 -8.44 1.54
N GLN A 104 14.59 -9.29 2.45
CA GLN A 104 14.69 -10.73 2.21
C GLN A 104 13.31 -11.38 2.14
N GLY A 105 13.19 -12.41 1.31
CA GLY A 105 11.97 -13.19 1.12
C GLY A 105 11.16 -12.73 -0.07
N THR A 106 9.92 -13.22 -0.13
CA THR A 106 8.99 -12.98 -1.23
C THR A 106 8.03 -11.85 -0.88
N TYR A 107 7.93 -10.85 -1.74
CA TYR A 107 7.01 -9.73 -1.54
C TYR A 107 6.38 -9.26 -2.87
N PRO A 108 5.12 -8.81 -2.85
CA PRO A 108 4.48 -8.21 -4.01
C PRO A 108 5.08 -6.84 -4.31
N MET A 109 5.76 -6.71 -5.45
CA MET A 109 6.28 -5.42 -5.95
C MET A 109 5.18 -4.60 -6.63
N LEU A 110 4.17 -5.24 -7.23
CA LEU A 110 3.01 -4.52 -7.74
C LEU A 110 1.80 -5.42 -7.62
N ASN A 111 0.71 -4.89 -7.08
CA ASN A 111 -0.54 -5.60 -6.99
C ASN A 111 -1.65 -4.65 -7.41
N ASN A 112 -2.22 -4.88 -8.59
CA ASN A 112 -3.34 -4.10 -9.09
C ASN A 112 -4.45 -5.02 -9.62
N ARG A 113 -5.58 -4.43 -10.03
CA ARG A 113 -6.75 -5.19 -10.50
C ARG A 113 -6.55 -5.98 -11.80
N TYR A 114 -5.44 -5.78 -12.51
CA TYR A 114 -5.14 -6.37 -13.81
C TYR A 114 -4.05 -7.43 -13.71
N PHE A 115 -3.03 -7.20 -12.89
CA PHE A 115 -1.91 -8.12 -12.72
C PHE A 115 -1.18 -7.90 -11.40
N THR A 116 -0.45 -8.93 -10.97
CA THR A 116 0.42 -8.93 -9.80
C THR A 116 1.83 -9.30 -10.23
N ILE A 117 2.82 -8.53 -9.75
CA ILE A 117 4.24 -8.82 -9.90
C ILE A 117 4.79 -9.09 -8.50
N GLN A 118 5.36 -10.27 -8.33
CA GLN A 118 5.98 -10.70 -7.08
C GLN A 118 7.47 -10.92 -7.31
N VAL A 119 8.27 -10.53 -6.32
CA VAL A 119 9.72 -10.63 -6.35
C VAL A 119 10.16 -11.41 -5.13
N THR A 120 11.08 -12.35 -5.32
CA THR A 120 11.77 -13.06 -4.24
C THR A 120 13.21 -12.62 -4.19
N TYR A 121 13.63 -12.19 -3.00
CA TYR A 121 15.00 -11.74 -2.75
C TYR A 121 15.65 -12.66 -1.73
N LEU A 122 16.83 -13.19 -2.06
CA LEU A 122 17.58 -14.09 -1.19
C LEU A 122 18.91 -13.44 -0.82
N ALA A 123 19.20 -13.38 0.49
CA ALA A 123 20.52 -13.03 1.01
C ALA A 123 21.50 -14.17 0.68
N PHE A 124 22.56 -13.89 -0.08
CA PHE A 124 23.68 -14.81 -0.19
C PHE A 124 24.66 -14.50 0.95
N ASN A 125 24.74 -15.38 1.94
CA ASN A 125 25.74 -15.26 2.98
C ASN A 125 27.09 -15.69 2.41
N ASP A 126 27.94 -14.72 2.08
CA ASP A 126 29.40 -14.77 2.24
C ASP A 126 29.98 -13.35 2.04
N GLN A 127 30.16 -12.64 3.15
CA GLN A 127 30.96 -11.41 3.34
C GLN A 127 30.73 -10.14 2.48
N GLU A 128 29.86 -10.15 1.49
CA GLU A 128 29.25 -8.95 0.91
C GLU A 128 27.73 -9.13 0.95
N THR A 129 26.97 -8.09 1.31
CA THR A 129 25.51 -8.05 1.25
C THR A 129 25.06 -8.05 -0.22
N SER A 130 25.37 -9.13 -0.94
CA SER A 130 25.01 -9.37 -2.33
C SER A 130 23.76 -10.20 -2.37
N SER A 131 22.67 -9.53 -2.72
CA SER A 131 21.42 -10.22 -2.87
C SER A 131 20.73 -9.84 -4.17
N ALA A 132 20.14 -10.86 -4.78
CA ALA A 132 19.72 -10.87 -6.17
C ALA A 132 18.28 -11.33 -6.30
N ILE A 133 17.66 -10.96 -7.42
CA ILE A 133 16.31 -11.40 -7.78
C ILE A 133 16.43 -12.75 -8.46
N THR A 134 15.73 -13.74 -7.91
CA THR A 134 15.66 -15.08 -8.50
C THR A 134 14.29 -15.29 -9.15
N SER A 135 14.27 -15.81 -10.38
CA SER A 135 13.05 -16.24 -11.09
C SER A 135 12.69 -17.69 -10.78
#